data_AF-A0A935SUM2-F1
#
_entry.id   AF-A0A935SUM2-F1
#
_cell.length_a   1.000
_cell.length_b   1.000
_cell.length_c   1.000
_cell.angle_alpha   90.00
_cell.angle_beta   90.00
_cell.angle_gamma   90.00
#
_symmetry.space_group_name_H-M   'P 1'
#
loop_
_entity.id
_entity.type
_entity.pdbx_description
1 polymer ?
#
loop_
_entity_poly.entity_id
_entity_poly.type
_entity_poly.pdbx_seq_one_letter_code
_entity_poly.pdbx_strand_id
1 'polypeptide(L)'
;MAEAKNQELEPPKLKIVNGEPDVSSLADLLEWFLNFDERTARMRLAYTEELFQWKQSNDEANGIGTYPFENAEARFAVGAIQALKENSSEPQLQIWITEVLEALGAAREMKTEMSNAYRLDDADPEAFALKKAEKLTTTNEKRLYLSNCWFEVLYTAEARFLGYVYQELYGRPFAPATI
;
A
#
# COMPACT_ATOMS: atom_id res chain seq x y z
N MET A 1 -6.68 30.23 31.26
CA MET A 1 -5.75 30.59 30.17
C MET A 1 -4.62 29.58 30.15
N ALA A 2 -4.74 28.60 29.26
CA ALA A 2 -3.66 27.78 28.74
C ALA A 2 -4.29 26.97 27.60
N GLU A 3 -4.31 27.55 26.41
CA GLU A 3 -4.62 26.86 25.15
C GLU A 3 -3.53 25.82 24.93
N ALA A 4 -3.72 24.61 25.48
CA ALA A 4 -2.94 23.45 25.09
C ALA A 4 -3.39 23.10 23.66
N LYS A 5 -2.60 23.59 22.70
CA LYS A 5 -2.70 23.42 21.25
C LYS A 5 -3.34 22.09 20.82
N ASN A 6 -4.60 22.16 20.39
CA ASN A 6 -5.12 21.39 19.25
C ASN A 6 -4.37 21.83 17.97
N GLN A 7 -3.04 21.65 17.91
CA GLN A 7 -2.37 21.59 16.62
C GLN A 7 -2.66 20.19 16.10
N GLU A 8 -3.73 20.12 15.33
CA GLU A 8 -4.40 18.93 14.86
C GLU A 8 -3.44 17.97 14.14
N LEU A 9 -3.75 16.68 14.25
CA LEU A 9 -3.19 15.57 13.47
C LEU A 9 -3.54 15.75 11.97
N GLU A 10 -3.16 16.86 11.36
CA GLU A 10 -3.33 17.12 9.94
C GLU A 10 -2.05 16.75 9.20
N PRO A 11 -2.15 16.19 7.99
CA PRO A 11 -0.97 15.93 7.17
C PRO A 11 -0.24 17.25 6.83
N PRO A 12 1.09 17.26 6.80
CA PRO A 12 1.85 18.44 6.39
C PRO A 12 1.55 18.78 4.93
N LYS A 13 1.51 20.07 4.61
CA LYS A 13 1.23 20.52 3.25
C LYS A 13 2.34 20.12 2.28
N LEU A 14 1.94 19.64 1.11
CA LEU A 14 2.87 19.39 0.03
C LEU A 14 3.33 20.72 -0.56
N LYS A 15 4.64 20.94 -0.65
CA LYS A 15 5.20 22.13 -1.29
C LYS A 15 5.48 21.80 -2.75
N ILE A 16 5.12 22.73 -3.65
CA ILE A 16 5.35 22.59 -5.08
C ILE A 16 6.43 23.57 -5.51
N VAL A 17 7.47 23.06 -6.17
CA VAL A 17 8.59 23.83 -6.71
C VAL A 17 8.70 23.51 -8.19
N ASN A 18 8.60 24.53 -9.04
CA ASN A 18 8.63 24.38 -10.51
C ASN A 18 7.60 23.41 -11.09
N GLY A 19 6.43 23.26 -10.44
CA GLY A 19 5.37 22.34 -10.87
C GLY A 19 5.53 20.90 -10.39
N GLU A 20 6.57 20.60 -9.61
CA GLU A 20 6.82 19.27 -9.04
C GLU A 20 6.75 19.31 -7.50
N PRO A 21 6.39 18.20 -6.84
CA PRO A 21 6.53 18.06 -5.39
C PRO A 21 7.98 18.30 -4.93
N ASP A 22 8.17 19.20 -3.97
CA ASP A 22 9.43 19.32 -3.25
C ASP A 22 9.71 18.02 -2.47
N VAL A 23 10.89 17.44 -2.70
CA VAL A 23 11.30 16.14 -2.17
C VAL A 23 11.20 16.10 -0.63
N SER A 24 11.58 17.18 0.05
CA SER A 24 11.56 17.21 1.52
C SER A 24 10.12 17.21 2.02
N SER A 25 9.25 18.05 1.45
CA SER A 25 7.84 18.07 1.82
C SER A 25 7.10 16.76 1.50
N LEU A 26 7.49 16.07 0.43
CA LEU A 26 6.94 14.77 0.07
C LEU A 26 7.36 13.69 1.07
N ALA A 27 8.61 13.71 1.52
CA ALA A 27 9.10 12.80 2.56
C ALA A 27 8.41 13.06 3.92
N ASP A 28 8.25 14.32 4.31
CA ASP A 28 7.52 14.70 5.54
C ASP A 28 6.06 14.20 5.50
N LEU A 29 5.40 14.34 4.34
CA LEU A 29 4.04 13.85 4.14
C LEU A 29 3.98 12.32 4.19
N LEU A 30 4.91 11.62 3.56
CA LEU A 30 4.97 10.16 3.60
C LEU A 30 5.20 9.63 5.02
N GLU A 31 6.10 10.25 5.77
CA GLU A 31 6.34 9.92 7.18
C GLU A 31 5.10 10.16 8.03
N TRP A 32 4.35 11.24 7.76
CA TRP A 32 3.07 11.47 8.43
C TRP A 32 2.08 10.32 8.15
N PHE A 33 1.95 9.87 6.91
CA PHE A 33 1.06 8.74 6.57
C PHE A 33 1.48 7.45 7.26
N LEU A 34 2.77 7.16 7.34
CA LEU A 34 3.29 5.98 8.03
C LEU A 34 3.08 6.01 9.55
N ASN A 35 2.92 7.19 10.15
CA ASN A 35 2.70 7.34 11.58
C ASN A 35 1.22 7.49 11.98
N PHE A 36 0.41 8.13 11.13
CA PHE A 36 -0.92 8.61 11.53
C PHE A 36 -2.06 8.09 10.65
N ASP A 37 -1.81 7.69 9.40
CA ASP A 37 -2.85 7.03 8.60
C ASP A 37 -2.91 5.55 8.96
N GLU A 38 -3.99 5.11 9.59
CA GLU A 38 -4.13 3.73 10.08
C GLU A 38 -3.89 2.67 8.99
N ARG A 39 -4.21 2.98 7.72
CA ARG A 39 -4.06 2.03 6.62
C ARG A 39 -2.63 1.99 6.09
N THR A 40 -1.98 3.15 5.94
CA THR A 40 -0.56 3.21 5.53
C THR A 40 0.39 2.80 6.65
N ALA A 41 0.08 3.11 7.92
CA ALA A 41 0.87 2.71 9.08
C ALA A 41 1.01 1.19 9.22
N ARG A 42 0.11 0.40 8.60
CA ARG A 42 0.23 -1.06 8.55
C ARG A 42 1.51 -1.54 7.88
N MET A 43 2.12 -0.73 7.00
CA MET A 43 3.43 -1.02 6.41
C MET A 43 4.54 -1.18 7.45
N ARG A 44 4.39 -0.57 8.64
CA ARG A 44 5.35 -0.67 9.75
C ARG A 44 5.09 -1.84 10.71
N LEU A 45 4.01 -2.59 10.51
CA LEU A 45 3.65 -3.67 11.41
C LEU A 45 4.41 -4.95 11.08
N ALA A 46 4.84 -5.66 12.12
CA ALA A 46 5.67 -6.87 12.00
C ALA A 46 5.04 -7.92 11.06
N TYR A 47 3.72 -8.09 11.10
CA TYR A 47 3.04 -9.06 10.23
C TYR A 47 3.07 -8.67 8.75
N THR A 48 3.15 -7.37 8.43
CA THR A 48 3.30 -6.89 7.04
C THR A 48 4.72 -7.14 6.56
N GLU A 49 5.69 -6.95 7.45
CA GLU A 49 7.09 -7.28 7.19
C GLU A 49 7.27 -8.77 6.93
N GLU A 50 6.71 -9.65 7.77
CA GLU A 50 6.76 -11.10 7.54
C GLU A 50 6.16 -11.49 6.20
N LEU A 51 5.06 -10.84 5.80
CA LEU A 51 4.41 -11.09 4.52
C LEU A 51 5.25 -10.61 3.32
N PHE A 52 5.93 -9.46 3.46
CA PHE A 52 6.89 -8.98 2.47
C PHE A 52 8.08 -9.93 2.31
N GLN A 53 8.69 -10.36 3.42
CA GLN A 53 9.81 -11.31 3.41
C GLN A 53 9.40 -12.67 2.81
N TRP A 54 8.19 -13.14 3.12
CA TRP A 54 7.61 -14.31 2.46
C TRP A 54 7.49 -14.09 0.95
N LYS A 55 6.94 -12.94 0.52
CA LYS A 55 6.72 -12.64 -0.90
C LYS A 55 8.03 -12.58 -1.66
N GLN A 56 9.04 -11.91 -1.11
CA GLN A 56 10.38 -11.84 -1.69
C GLN A 56 11.00 -13.24 -1.83
N SER A 57 10.98 -14.04 -0.75
CA SER A 57 11.51 -15.41 -0.77
C SER A 57 10.79 -16.31 -1.79
N ASN A 58 9.46 -16.20 -1.88
CA ASN A 58 8.67 -16.92 -2.87
C ASN A 58 9.04 -16.52 -4.30
N ASP A 59 9.21 -15.23 -4.56
CA ASP A 59 9.52 -14.72 -5.90
C ASP A 59 10.94 -15.12 -6.33
N GLU A 60 11.91 -15.04 -5.42
CA GLU A 60 13.26 -15.57 -5.64
C GLU A 60 13.24 -17.06 -6.00
N ALA A 61 12.49 -17.87 -5.25
CA ALA A 61 12.33 -19.30 -5.53
C ALA A 61 11.66 -19.59 -6.89
N ASN A 62 10.96 -18.61 -7.48
CA ASN A 62 10.31 -18.71 -8.78
C ASN A 62 11.07 -17.93 -9.88
N GLY A 63 12.33 -17.56 -9.65
CA GLY A 63 13.21 -16.96 -10.65
C GLY A 63 13.02 -15.46 -10.86
N ILE A 64 12.27 -14.78 -9.98
CA ILE A 64 12.19 -13.32 -9.95
C ILE A 64 13.35 -12.81 -9.09
N GLY A 65 14.07 -11.80 -9.58
CA GLY A 65 15.20 -11.23 -8.84
C GLY A 65 14.78 -10.64 -7.50
N THR A 66 15.65 -10.75 -6.50
CA THR A 66 15.51 -10.10 -5.20
C THR A 66 15.18 -8.63 -5.36
N TYR A 67 14.12 -8.17 -4.70
CA TYR A 67 13.77 -6.76 -4.72
C TYR A 67 14.83 -5.94 -3.98
N PRO A 68 15.19 -4.73 -4.46
CA PRO A 68 16.20 -3.90 -3.82
C PRO A 68 15.62 -3.09 -2.64
N PHE A 69 14.84 -3.73 -1.76
CA PHE A 69 14.21 -3.09 -0.60
C PHE A 69 14.52 -3.87 0.67
N GLU A 70 14.87 -3.15 1.74
CA GLU A 70 15.27 -3.77 3.01
C GLU A 70 14.08 -4.28 3.82
N ASN A 71 12.89 -3.70 3.62
CA ASN A 71 11.67 -4.02 4.36
C ASN A 71 10.42 -3.56 3.59
N ALA A 72 9.24 -3.92 4.10
CA ALA A 72 7.94 -3.60 3.52
C ALA A 72 7.71 -2.08 3.43
N GLU A 73 8.09 -1.32 4.46
CA GLU A 73 8.00 0.14 4.46
C GLU A 73 8.80 0.75 3.32
N ALA A 74 10.05 0.34 3.11
CA ALA A 74 10.91 0.82 2.05
C ALA A 74 10.34 0.47 0.67
N ARG A 75 9.79 -0.75 0.49
CA ARG A 75 9.10 -1.13 -0.74
C ARG A 75 7.92 -0.20 -1.05
N PHE A 76 7.11 0.13 -0.05
CA PHE A 76 6.01 1.07 -0.21
C PHE A 76 6.52 2.49 -0.50
N ALA A 77 7.42 3.01 0.33
CA ALA A 77 7.86 4.41 0.28
C ALA A 77 8.54 4.74 -1.04
N VAL A 78 9.49 3.90 -1.46
CA VAL A 78 10.19 4.08 -2.73
C VAL A 78 9.23 3.89 -3.91
N GLY A 79 8.35 2.89 -3.85
CA GLY A 79 7.36 2.64 -4.92
C GLY A 79 6.40 3.82 -5.12
N ALA A 80 5.90 4.40 -4.03
CA ALA A 80 5.00 5.54 -4.08
C ALA A 80 5.69 6.81 -4.64
N ILE A 81 6.93 7.08 -4.22
CA ILE A 81 7.71 8.22 -4.74
C ILE A 81 8.05 8.00 -6.23
N GLN A 82 8.42 6.78 -6.61
CA GLN A 82 8.72 6.44 -8.00
C GLN A 82 7.48 6.59 -8.89
N ALA A 83 6.31 6.17 -8.41
CA ALA A 83 5.05 6.35 -9.12
C ALA A 83 4.76 7.82 -9.43
N LEU A 84 5.00 8.74 -8.48
CA LEU A 84 4.83 10.18 -8.70
C LEU A 84 5.82 10.73 -9.74
N LYS A 85 7.07 10.23 -9.72
CA LYS A 85 8.12 10.65 -10.65
C LYS A 85 7.84 10.17 -12.08
N GLU A 86 7.36 8.95 -12.24
CA GLU A 86 7.11 8.34 -13.54
C GLU A 86 5.78 8.81 -14.17
N ASN A 87 4.83 9.24 -13.34
CA ASN A 87 3.54 9.75 -13.77
C ASN A 87 3.46 11.27 -13.57
N SER A 88 4.30 12.00 -14.30
CA SER A 88 4.55 13.43 -14.09
C SER A 88 3.43 14.37 -14.58
N SER A 89 2.26 13.84 -14.95
CA SER A 89 1.11 14.64 -15.39
C SER A 89 -0.18 14.11 -14.79
N GLU A 90 -1.19 14.98 -14.67
CA GLU A 90 -2.46 14.63 -14.06
C GLU A 90 -3.12 13.40 -14.71
N PRO A 91 -3.19 13.26 -16.06
CA PRO A 91 -3.80 12.08 -16.67
C PRO A 91 -3.01 10.80 -16.42
N GLN A 92 -1.67 10.86 -16.41
CA GLN A 92 -0.84 9.69 -16.14
C GLN A 92 -1.00 9.23 -14.70
N LEU A 93 -0.95 10.16 -13.74
CA LEU A 93 -1.13 9.82 -12.34
C LEU A 93 -2.55 9.32 -12.06
N GLN A 94 -3.55 9.88 -12.75
CA GLN A 94 -4.93 9.40 -12.67
C GLN A 94 -5.07 7.96 -13.17
N ILE A 95 -4.47 7.62 -14.31
CA ILE A 95 -4.46 6.25 -14.85
C ILE A 95 -3.76 5.31 -13.87
N TRP A 96 -2.56 5.68 -13.39
CA TRP A 96 -1.82 4.86 -12.45
C TRP A 96 -2.59 4.56 -11.16
N ILE A 97 -3.19 5.58 -10.54
CA ILE A 97 -4.01 5.39 -9.33
C ILE A 97 -5.23 4.51 -9.64
N THR A 98 -5.81 4.62 -10.85
CA THR A 98 -6.91 3.75 -11.29
C THR A 98 -6.46 2.30 -11.35
N GLU A 99 -5.31 2.01 -11.96
CA GLU A 99 -4.74 0.65 -12.04
C GLU A 99 -4.41 0.08 -10.65
N VAL A 100 -3.88 0.89 -9.74
CA VAL A 100 -3.63 0.49 -8.34
C VAL A 100 -4.94 0.13 -7.64
N LEU A 101 -6.01 0.90 -7.84
CA LEU A 101 -7.32 0.61 -7.25
C LEU A 101 -7.97 -0.64 -7.84
N GLU A 102 -7.82 -0.89 -9.14
CA GLU A 102 -8.28 -2.11 -9.80
C GLU A 102 -7.53 -3.35 -9.26
N ALA A 103 -6.21 -3.27 -9.17
CA ALA A 103 -5.38 -4.34 -8.61
C ALA A 103 -5.71 -4.61 -7.13
N LEU A 104 -5.98 -3.55 -6.35
CA LEU A 104 -6.46 -3.66 -4.98
C LEU A 104 -7.82 -4.36 -4.91
N GLY A 105 -8.74 -4.01 -5.81
CA GLY A 105 -10.05 -4.65 -5.93
C GLY A 105 -9.92 -6.15 -6.18
N ALA A 106 -9.16 -6.52 -7.21
CA ALA A 106 -8.92 -7.92 -7.57
C ALA A 106 -8.24 -8.70 -6.43
N ALA A 107 -7.26 -8.09 -5.74
CA ALA A 107 -6.59 -8.74 -4.62
C ALA A 107 -7.55 -9.01 -3.45
N ARG A 108 -8.43 -8.06 -3.13
CA ARG A 108 -9.44 -8.22 -2.08
C ARG A 108 -10.47 -9.27 -2.42
N GLU A 109 -10.96 -9.28 -3.66
CA GLU A 109 -11.90 -10.28 -4.15
C GLU A 109 -11.31 -11.68 -4.04
N MET A 110 -10.13 -11.90 -4.62
CA MET A 110 -9.45 -13.20 -4.58
C MET A 110 -9.14 -13.66 -3.14
N LYS A 111 -8.64 -12.75 -2.28
CA LYS A 111 -8.42 -13.08 -0.86
C LYS A 111 -9.73 -13.53 -0.20
N THR A 112 -10.82 -12.80 -0.42
CA THR A 112 -12.13 -13.07 0.18
C THR A 112 -12.71 -14.41 -0.32
N GLU A 113 -12.62 -14.68 -1.62
CA GLU A 113 -13.03 -15.94 -2.22
C GLU A 113 -12.29 -17.13 -1.59
N MET A 114 -10.96 -17.03 -1.46
CA MET A 114 -10.15 -18.07 -0.81
C MET A 114 -10.47 -18.21 0.68
N SER A 115 -10.58 -17.10 1.41
CA SER A 115 -10.98 -17.10 2.82
C SER A 115 -12.29 -17.86 3.04
N ASN A 116 -13.29 -17.61 2.20
CA ASN A 116 -14.59 -18.26 2.26
C ASN A 116 -14.52 -19.74 1.84
N ALA A 117 -13.86 -20.05 0.73
CA ALA A 117 -13.76 -21.41 0.20
C ALA A 117 -13.06 -22.37 1.18
N TYR A 118 -12.03 -21.88 1.87
CA TYR A 118 -11.22 -22.67 2.79
C TYR A 118 -11.50 -22.41 4.27
N ARG A 119 -12.52 -21.60 4.59
CA ARG A 119 -12.90 -21.28 5.98
C ARG A 119 -11.71 -20.80 6.81
N LEU A 120 -10.92 -19.91 6.20
CA LEU A 120 -9.65 -19.46 6.78
C LEU A 120 -9.89 -18.68 8.07
N ASP A 121 -11.00 -17.96 8.13
CA ASP A 121 -11.37 -17.06 9.23
C ASP A 121 -12.20 -17.75 10.35
N ASP A 122 -12.74 -18.97 10.14
CA ASP A 122 -13.69 -19.61 11.08
C ASP A 122 -13.15 -19.83 12.51
N ALA A 123 -11.85 -20.11 12.63
CA ALA A 123 -11.22 -20.46 13.92
C ALA A 123 -10.60 -19.26 14.62
N ASP A 124 -10.08 -18.31 13.84
CA ASP A 124 -9.42 -17.10 14.33
C ASP A 124 -9.45 -16.05 13.21
N PRO A 125 -10.47 -15.18 13.18
CA PRO A 125 -10.59 -14.11 12.20
C PRO A 125 -9.44 -13.08 12.29
N GLU A 126 -8.82 -12.94 13.45
CA GLU A 126 -7.73 -11.98 13.69
C GLU A 126 -6.35 -12.58 13.39
N ALA A 127 -6.27 -13.87 13.06
CA ALA A 127 -5.01 -14.49 12.69
C ALA A 127 -4.37 -13.81 11.48
N PHE A 128 -3.05 -13.67 11.52
CA PHE A 128 -2.29 -13.12 10.40
C PHE A 128 -2.32 -14.04 9.17
N ALA A 129 -2.08 -13.47 8.00
CA ALA A 129 -2.19 -14.16 6.71
C ALA A 129 -1.34 -15.44 6.64
N LEU A 130 -0.09 -15.40 7.13
CA LEU A 130 0.79 -16.58 7.16
C LEU A 130 0.20 -17.72 7.99
N LYS A 131 -0.40 -17.41 9.14
CA LYS A 131 -1.06 -18.40 9.99
C LYS A 131 -2.29 -19.00 9.32
N LYS A 132 -3.12 -18.15 8.69
CA LYS A 132 -4.30 -18.59 7.94
C LYS A 132 -3.92 -19.51 6.77
N ALA A 133 -2.82 -19.20 6.07
CA ALA A 133 -2.33 -19.98 4.95
C ALA A 133 -1.87 -21.40 5.33
N GLU A 134 -1.62 -21.70 6.61
CA GLU A 134 -1.31 -23.07 7.06
C GLU A 134 -2.44 -24.06 6.78
N LYS A 135 -3.69 -23.58 6.72
CA LYS A 135 -4.88 -24.40 6.40
C LYS A 135 -4.96 -24.79 4.91
N LEU A 136 -4.26 -24.06 4.04
CA LEU A 136 -4.22 -24.34 2.61
C LEU A 136 -3.29 -25.53 2.35
N THR A 137 -3.70 -26.43 1.48
CA THR A 137 -3.02 -27.73 1.33
C THR A 137 -2.02 -27.74 0.19
N THR A 138 -2.23 -26.90 -0.83
CA THR A 138 -1.31 -26.84 -1.98
C THR A 138 -0.43 -25.59 -1.93
N THR A 139 0.79 -25.71 -2.46
CA THR A 139 1.71 -24.57 -2.60
C THR A 139 1.12 -23.46 -3.45
N ASN A 140 0.36 -23.81 -4.49
CA ASN A 140 -0.29 -22.85 -5.38
C ASN A 140 -1.38 -22.05 -4.65
N GLU A 141 -2.20 -22.70 -3.84
CA GLU A 141 -3.19 -22.01 -2.98
C GLU A 141 -2.50 -21.05 -2.02
N LYS A 142 -1.47 -21.52 -1.30
CA LYS A 142 -0.71 -20.67 -0.35
C LYS A 142 -0.15 -19.44 -1.05
N ARG A 143 0.49 -19.64 -2.21
CA ARG A 143 1.06 -18.55 -2.99
C ARG A 143 0.01 -17.56 -3.45
N LEU A 144 -1.12 -18.04 -3.97
CA LEU A 144 -2.21 -17.21 -4.44
C LEU A 144 -2.78 -16.37 -3.28
N TYR A 145 -3.13 -17.00 -2.17
CA TYR A 145 -3.69 -16.31 -1.01
C TYR A 145 -2.74 -15.26 -0.44
N LEU A 146 -1.50 -15.66 -0.13
CA LEU A 146 -0.51 -14.78 0.50
C LEU A 146 -0.08 -13.64 -0.42
N SER A 147 0.02 -13.87 -1.74
CA SER A 147 0.29 -12.79 -2.69
C SER A 147 -0.83 -11.74 -2.67
N ASN A 148 -2.09 -12.18 -2.63
CA ASN A 148 -3.23 -11.26 -2.58
C ASN A 148 -3.33 -10.53 -1.23
N CYS A 149 -2.97 -11.17 -0.11
CA CYS A 149 -2.81 -10.47 1.16
C CYS A 149 -1.73 -9.38 1.10
N TRP A 150 -0.59 -9.67 0.45
CA TRP A 150 0.49 -8.70 0.29
C TRP A 150 0.04 -7.52 -0.58
N PHE A 151 -0.54 -7.80 -1.74
CA PHE A 151 -1.05 -6.80 -2.66
C PHE A 151 -2.12 -5.93 -2.04
N GLU A 152 -3.04 -6.50 -1.26
CA GLU A 152 -4.06 -5.70 -0.57
C GLU A 152 -3.44 -4.66 0.37
N VAL A 153 -2.46 -5.06 1.20
CA VAL A 153 -1.82 -4.14 2.14
C VAL A 153 -1.01 -3.07 1.40
N LEU A 154 -0.18 -3.49 0.43
CA LEU A 154 0.65 -2.59 -0.37
C LEU A 154 -0.19 -1.58 -1.16
N TYR A 155 -1.14 -2.05 -1.95
CA TYR A 155 -1.96 -1.19 -2.80
C TYR A 155 -2.94 -0.34 -2.00
N THR A 156 -3.35 -0.77 -0.81
CA THR A 156 -4.10 0.10 0.10
C THR A 156 -3.22 1.29 0.51
N ALA A 157 -1.97 1.06 0.92
CA ALA A 157 -1.06 2.14 1.32
C ALA A 157 -0.73 3.06 0.14
N GLU A 158 -0.44 2.51 -1.04
CA GLU A 158 -0.17 3.29 -2.27
C GLU A 158 -1.39 4.14 -2.67
N ALA A 159 -2.59 3.57 -2.74
CA ALA A 159 -3.79 4.31 -3.09
C ALA A 159 -4.12 5.43 -2.09
N ARG A 160 -3.93 5.18 -0.78
CA ARG A 160 -4.14 6.19 0.28
C ARG A 160 -3.22 7.39 0.10
N PHE A 161 -1.93 7.14 -0.06
CA PHE A 161 -0.92 8.19 -0.17
C PHE A 161 -1.02 8.92 -1.52
N LEU A 162 -1.04 8.19 -2.63
CA LEU A 162 -1.09 8.77 -3.97
C LEU A 162 -2.39 9.56 -4.21
N GLY A 163 -3.52 9.07 -3.71
CA GLY A 163 -4.79 9.80 -3.79
C GLY A 163 -4.76 11.13 -3.04
N TYR A 164 -4.06 11.20 -1.91
CA TYR A 164 -3.88 12.44 -1.17
C TYR A 164 -2.94 13.40 -1.90
N VAL A 165 -1.80 12.90 -2.39
CA VAL A 165 -0.85 13.70 -3.18
C VAL A 165 -1.51 14.24 -4.45
N TYR A 166 -2.34 13.45 -5.13
CA TYR A 166 -3.15 13.89 -6.28
C TYR A 166 -4.04 15.09 -5.91
N GLN A 167 -4.72 15.02 -4.76
CA GLN A 167 -5.56 16.11 -4.30
C GLN A 167 -4.77 17.38 -3.98
N GLU A 168 -3.61 17.26 -3.35
CA GLU A 168 -2.72 18.39 -3.07
C GLU A 168 -2.16 19.02 -4.37
N LEU A 169 -1.85 18.20 -5.37
CA LEU A 169 -1.31 18.66 -6.65
C LEU A 169 -2.33 19.39 -7.52
N TYR A 170 -3.56 18.89 -7.57
CA TYR A 170 -4.58 19.34 -8.54
C TYR A 170 -5.76 20.06 -7.91
N GLY A 171 -5.79 20.19 -6.58
CA GLY A 171 -6.82 20.92 -5.84
C GLY A 171 -8.21 20.28 -5.90
N ARG A 172 -8.30 19.01 -6.30
CA ARG A 172 -9.56 18.26 -6.43
C ARG A 172 -9.39 16.81 -5.98
N PRO A 173 -10.44 16.19 -5.41
CA PRO A 173 -10.41 14.77 -5.09
C PRO A 173 -10.13 13.93 -6.33
N PHE A 174 -9.41 12.81 -6.15
CA PHE A 174 -9.22 11.83 -7.20
C PHE A 174 -10.57 11.27 -7.70
N ALA A 175 -10.69 11.14 -9.02
CA ALA A 175 -11.74 10.40 -9.68
C ALA A 175 -11.08 9.38 -10.64
N PRO A 176 -11.54 8.12 -10.68
CA PRO A 176 -11.01 7.13 -11.62
C PRO A 176 -11.08 7.61 -13.07
N ALA A 177 -10.09 7.22 -13.87
CA ALA A 177 -10.13 7.47 -15.31
C ALA A 177 -11.31 6.73 -15.95
N THR A 178 -12.03 7.37 -16.86
CA THR A 178 -12.98 6.65 -17.73
C THR A 178 -12.17 5.99 -18.84
N ILE A 179 -12.05 4.66 -18.77
CA ILE A 179 -11.35 3.84 -19.77
C ILE A 179 -12.34 3.41 -20.85
#